data_AF-A0A9E1PYK0-F1
#
_entry.id   AF-A0A9E1PYK0-F1
#
_cell.length_a   1.000
_cell.length_b   1.000
_cell.length_c   1.000
_cell.angle_alpha   90.00
_cell.angle_beta   90.00
_cell.angle_gamma   90.00
#
_symmetry.space_group_name_H-M   'P 1'
#
loop_
_entity.id
_entity.type
_entity.pdbx_description
1 polymer ?
#
loop_
_entity_poly.entity_id
_entity_poly.type
_entity_poly.pdbx_seq_one_letter_code
_entity_poly.pdbx_strand_id
1 'polypeptide(L)'
;MSKQTPTIQTPSPMPFGKYKPFTPIALPDRTWPGAVITQAPIWCSVDLRDGNQALIEPMDAERKRRMFTALVEMGFKEIEVGF
;
A
#
# COMPACT_ATOMS: atom_id res chain seq x y z
N MET A 1 12.11 -22.28 34.24
CA MET A 1 13.22 -21.87 33.34
C MET A 1 13.02 -22.57 32.00
N SER A 2 12.52 -21.86 30.99
CA SER A 2 12.31 -22.42 29.64
C SER A 2 13.66 -22.53 28.92
N LYS A 3 14.09 -23.76 28.61
CA LYS A 3 15.30 -24.03 27.82
C LYS A 3 15.01 -23.65 26.36
N GLN A 4 15.71 -22.65 25.82
CA GLN A 4 15.67 -22.34 24.38
C GLN A 4 16.35 -23.45 23.58
N THR A 5 15.61 -24.04 22.64
CA THR A 5 16.13 -25.04 21.68
C THR A 5 17.17 -24.38 20.75
N PRO A 6 18.29 -25.05 20.43
CA PRO A 6 19.29 -24.49 19.53
C PRO A 6 18.73 -24.33 18.11
N THR A 7 18.93 -23.14 17.54
CA THR A 7 18.51 -22.79 16.18
C THR A 7 19.38 -23.51 15.15
N ILE A 8 18.76 -24.23 14.21
CA ILE A 8 19.43 -24.99 13.13
C ILE A 8 19.61 -24.19 11.82
N GLN A 9 19.47 -22.87 11.86
CA GLN A 9 19.50 -22.02 10.66
C GLN A 9 20.93 -21.65 10.26
N THR A 10 21.18 -21.63 8.95
CA THR A 10 22.47 -21.22 8.36
C THR A 10 22.29 -19.95 7.52
N PRO A 11 23.24 -19.01 7.50
CA PRO A 11 23.15 -17.79 6.69
C PRO A 11 23.07 -18.06 5.18
N SER A 12 22.22 -17.31 4.47
CA SER A 12 22.11 -17.37 3.01
C SER A 12 23.21 -16.56 2.30
N PRO A 13 23.53 -16.85 1.02
CA PRO A 13 24.46 -16.05 0.21
C PRO A 13 23.86 -14.73 -0.30
N MET A 14 22.69 -14.31 0.17
CA MET A 14 22.05 -13.08 -0.30
C MET A 14 22.92 -11.84 -0.04
N PRO A 15 22.99 -10.87 -0.98
CA PRO A 15 23.80 -9.66 -0.83
C PRO A 15 23.11 -8.63 0.08
N PHE A 16 22.90 -8.96 1.36
CA PHE A 16 22.17 -8.12 2.31
C PHE A 16 22.81 -6.73 2.49
N GLY A 17 24.11 -6.57 2.25
CA GLY A 17 24.81 -5.28 2.28
C GLY A 17 24.32 -4.26 1.24
N LYS A 18 23.53 -4.68 0.24
CA LYS A 18 22.84 -3.76 -0.69
C LYS A 18 21.63 -3.05 -0.05
N TYR A 19 21.16 -3.55 1.09
CA TYR A 19 19.97 -3.04 1.76
C TYR A 19 20.37 -2.42 3.10
N LYS A 20 19.81 -1.26 3.40
CA LYS A 20 20.01 -0.58 4.68
C LYS A 20 18.74 -0.72 5.52
N PRO A 21 18.85 -0.92 6.84
CA PRO A 21 17.70 -0.88 7.72
C PRO A 21 16.98 0.48 7.63
N PHE A 22 15.66 0.47 7.75
CA PHE A 22 14.88 1.70 7.88
C PHE A 22 15.24 2.42 9.18
N THR A 23 15.42 3.74 9.13
CA THR A 23 15.68 4.55 10.32
C THR A 23 14.40 4.73 11.14
N PRO A 24 14.32 4.28 12.40
CA PRO A 24 13.12 4.39 13.20
C PRO A 24 12.68 5.85 13.38
N ILE A 25 11.37 6.10 13.24
CA ILE A 25 10.78 7.41 13.53
C ILE A 25 10.38 7.45 15.01
N ALA A 26 10.90 8.42 15.76
CA ALA A 26 10.56 8.63 17.15
C ALA A 26 9.21 9.34 17.31
N LEU A 27 8.14 8.57 17.51
CA LEU A 27 6.86 9.05 18.03
C LEU A 27 6.54 8.35 19.35
N PRO A 28 7.08 8.84 20.48
CA PRO A 28 6.83 8.24 21.80
C PRO A 28 5.36 8.33 22.20
N ASP A 29 4.71 9.47 21.92
CA ASP A 29 3.32 9.74 22.31
C ASP A 29 2.30 9.35 21.22
N ARG A 30 2.62 8.33 20.41
CA ARG A 30 1.72 7.87 19.34
C ARG A 30 0.42 7.32 19.95
N THR A 31 -0.72 7.75 19.41
CA THR A 31 -2.04 7.37 19.94
C THR A 31 -2.72 6.28 19.12
N TRP A 32 -2.30 6.06 17.87
CA TRP A 32 -2.92 5.10 16.96
C TRP A 32 -2.98 3.64 17.48
N PRO A 33 -2.07 3.13 18.34
CA PRO A 33 -2.22 1.76 18.86
C PRO A 33 -3.44 1.57 19.77
N GLY A 34 -3.95 2.63 20.39
CA GLY A 34 -5.14 2.60 21.25
C GLY A 34 -6.42 3.08 20.56
N ALA A 35 -6.33 3.54 19.31
CA ALA A 35 -7.48 4.05 18.57
C ALA A 35 -8.19 2.93 17.80
N VAL A 36 -9.52 2.97 17.76
CA VAL A 36 -10.35 2.08 16.94
C VAL A 36 -11.02 2.92 15.85
N ILE A 37 -10.96 2.46 14.60
CA ILE A 37 -11.62 3.12 13.48
C ILE A 37 -13.13 2.96 13.63
N THR A 38 -13.87 4.06 13.67
CA THR A 38 -15.34 4.09 13.85
C THR A 38 -16.10 4.65 12.65
N GLN A 39 -15.40 5.22 11.68
CA GLN A 39 -15.98 5.85 10.50
C GLN A 39 -15.11 5.58 9.28
N ALA A 40 -15.74 5.46 8.11
CA ALA A 40 -15.02 5.39 6.84
C ALA A 40 -14.25 6.70 6.57
N PRO A 41 -13.02 6.63 6.05
CA PRO A 41 -12.32 7.81 5.60
C PRO A 41 -12.94 8.36 4.30
N ILE A 42 -12.48 9.53 3.89
CA ILE A 42 -12.67 9.99 2.51
C ILE A 42 -11.76 9.12 1.62
N TRP A 43 -12.36 8.51 0.60
CA TRP A 43 -11.65 7.66 -0.35
C TRP A 43 -11.33 8.43 -1.63
N CYS A 44 -10.06 8.39 -2.04
CA CYS A 44 -9.60 8.84 -3.35
C CYS A 44 -9.07 7.65 -4.14
N SER A 45 -9.69 7.36 -5.28
CA SER A 45 -9.21 6.33 -6.22
C SER A 45 -8.23 6.94 -7.21
N VAL A 46 -7.10 6.26 -7.44
CA VAL A 46 -6.03 6.69 -8.35
C VAL A 46 -5.87 5.77 -9.55
N ASP A 47 -6.84 4.88 -9.77
CA ASP A 47 -6.79 3.79 -10.74
C ASP A 47 -6.61 4.27 -12.19
N LEU A 48 -7.19 5.43 -12.55
CA LEU A 48 -7.10 5.99 -13.91
C LEU A 48 -5.75 6.66 -14.21
N ARG A 49 -4.93 6.89 -13.19
CA ARG A 49 -3.65 7.57 -13.28
C ARG A 49 -2.53 6.65 -12.81
N ASP A 50 -2.35 6.45 -11.51
CA ASP A 50 -1.23 5.68 -10.95
C ASP A 50 -1.37 4.20 -11.29
N GLY A 51 -2.58 3.65 -11.13
CA GLY A 51 -2.89 2.29 -11.56
C GLY A 51 -2.66 2.11 -13.07
N ASN A 52 -3.15 3.04 -13.88
CA ASN A 52 -2.98 3.01 -15.33
C ASN A 52 -1.50 3.11 -15.77
N GLN A 53 -0.66 3.86 -15.06
CA GLN A 53 0.78 3.97 -15.36
C GLN A 53 1.56 2.69 -15.05
N ALA A 54 1.07 1.84 -14.14
CA ALA A 54 1.71 0.58 -13.79
C ALA A 54 1.39 -0.58 -14.76
N LEU A 55 0.43 -0.39 -15.68
CA LEU A 55 0.05 -1.42 -16.64
C LEU A 55 1.06 -1.55 -17.78
N ILE A 56 1.32 -2.79 -18.21
CA ILE A 56 2.12 -3.08 -19.41
C ILE A 56 1.43 -2.48 -20.65
N GLU A 57 0.12 -2.71 -20.77
CA GLU A 57 -0.73 -2.10 -21.79
C GLU A 57 -1.66 -1.07 -21.11
N PRO A 58 -1.40 0.24 -21.30
CA PRO A 58 -2.25 1.27 -20.73
C PRO A 58 -3.71 1.14 -21.17
N MET A 59 -4.63 1.58 -20.32
CA MET A 59 -6.04 1.65 -20.65
C MET A 59 -6.27 2.62 -21.82
N ASP A 60 -6.97 2.14 -22.84
CA ASP A 60 -7.59 2.98 -23.86
C ASP A 60 -8.78 3.78 -23.28
N ALA A 61 -9.36 4.64 -24.11
CA ALA A 61 -10.47 5.49 -23.71
C ALA A 61 -11.71 4.70 -23.21
N GLU A 62 -11.99 3.53 -23.80
CA GLU A 62 -13.13 2.70 -23.41
C GLU A 62 -12.93 2.09 -22.03
N ARG A 63 -11.76 1.49 -21.80
CA ARG A 63 -11.36 0.92 -20.50
C ARG A 63 -11.34 1.98 -19.41
N LYS A 64 -10.80 3.17 -19.71
CA LYS A 64 -10.84 4.31 -18.78
C LYS A 64 -12.27 4.72 -18.45
N ARG A 65 -13.15 4.82 -19.45
CA ARG A 65 -14.55 5.19 -19.23
C ARG A 65 -15.28 4.16 -18.37
N ARG A 66 -15.04 2.87 -18.61
CA ARG A 66 -15.60 1.78 -17.81
C ARG A 66 -15.12 1.82 -16.35
N MET A 67 -13.82 2.01 -16.13
CA MET A 67 -13.26 2.16 -14.78
C MET A 67 -13.86 3.37 -14.06
N PHE A 68 -13.90 4.52 -14.73
CA PHE A 68 -14.51 5.73 -14.15
C PHE A 68 -15.98 5.51 -13.76
N THR A 69 -16.79 4.91 -14.64
CA THR A 69 -18.20 4.60 -14.33
C THR A 69 -18.31 3.69 -13.12
N ALA A 70 -17.53 2.62 -13.06
CA ALA A 70 -17.56 1.69 -11.92
C ALA A 70 -17.23 2.38 -10.60
N LEU A 71 -16.20 3.23 -10.57
CA LEU A 71 -15.81 3.98 -9.38
C LEU A 71 -16.92 4.95 -8.92
N VAL A 72 -17.56 5.63 -9.87
CA VAL A 72 -18.70 6.51 -9.59
C VAL A 72 -19.90 5.72 -9.03
N GLU A 73 -20.24 4.58 -9.64
CA GLU A 73 -21.32 3.69 -9.20
C GLU A 73 -21.07 3.10 -7.80
N MET A 74 -19.81 2.80 -7.46
CA MET A 74 -19.39 2.37 -6.12
C MET A 74 -19.48 3.48 -5.07
N GLY A 75 -19.58 4.75 -5.51
CA GLY A 75 -19.76 5.89 -4.62
C GLY A 75 -18.48 6.68 -4.30
N PHE A 76 -17.36 6.44 -4.99
CA PHE A 76 -16.17 7.29 -4.84
C PHE A 76 -16.50 8.75 -5.18
N LYS A 77 -15.98 9.65 -4.36
CA LYS A 77 -16.20 11.11 -4.51
C LYS A 77 -14.94 11.85 -4.95
N GLU A 78 -13.78 11.23 -4.76
CA GLU A 78 -12.50 11.72 -5.26
C GLU A 78 -11.89 10.65 -6.17
N ILE A 79 -11.55 11.03 -7.41
CA ILE A 79 -10.97 10.13 -8.43
C ILE A 79 -9.89 10.94 -9.19
N GLU A 80 -8.64 10.48 -9.16
CA GLU A 80 -7.55 11.03 -9.97
C GLU A 80 -7.67 10.51 -11.41
N VAL A 81 -8.01 11.38 -12.37
CA VAL A 81 -8.34 10.99 -13.76
C VAL A 81 -7.16 11.03 -14.72
N GLY A 82 -6.03 11.58 -14.32
CA GLY A 82 -4.86 11.77 -15.18
C GLY A 82 -3.73 12.47 -14.45
N PHE A 83 -2.57 12.52 -15.12
CA PHE A 83 -1.40 13.26 -14.67
C PHE A 83 -1.52 14.73 -15.11
#